data_AF-A0A085MM07-F1
#
_entry.id   AF-A0A085MM07-F1
#
_cell.length_a   1.000
_cell.length_b   1.000
_cell.length_c   1.000
_cell.angle_alpha   90.00
_cell.angle_beta   90.00
_cell.angle_gamma   90.00
#
_symmetry.space_group_name_H-M   'P 1'
#
loop_
_entity.id
_entity.type
_entity.pdbx_description
1 polymer ?
#
loop_
_entity_poly.entity_id
_entity_poly.type
_entity_poly.pdbx_seq_one_letter_code
_entity_poly.pdbx_strand_id
1 'polypeptide(L)' 'MKKLASKRGGKLHRGVLFRHDNTSAHSSRNVKSILRAFRWEVIRHLPYSPDLAPSDFFLFRKLKEHLEGIPFEYNG' A
#
# COMPACT_ATOMS: atom_id res chain seq x y z
N MET A 1 18.07 13.33 6.19
CA MET A 1 16.91 13.14 5.29
C MET A 1 15.62 13.17 6.10
N LYS A 2 14.84 14.25 6.03
CA LYS A 2 13.52 14.38 6.68
C LYS A 2 12.59 15.18 5.77
N LYS A 3 11.48 14.57 5.33
CA LYS A 3 10.10 15.11 5.32
C LYS A 3 9.20 14.27 4.40
N LEU A 4 8.39 13.39 5.00
CA LEU A 4 7.08 13.02 4.47
C LEU A 4 6.14 12.72 5.66
N ALA A 5 5.93 13.72 6.51
CA ALA A 5 5.00 13.62 7.63
C ALA A 5 4.40 15.00 7.88
N SER A 6 3.61 15.51 6.93
CA SER A 6 2.90 16.77 7.11
C SER A 6 1.78 16.91 6.09
N LYS A 7 0.63 16.24 6.31
CA LYS A 7 -0.70 16.71 5.85
C LYS A 7 -1.87 15.76 6.15
N ARG A 8 -2.01 15.22 7.37
CA ARG A 8 -3.32 14.66 7.78
C ARG A 8 -3.65 15.11 9.19
N GLY A 9 -4.29 16.27 9.25
CA GLY A 9 -4.83 16.84 10.49
C GLY A 9 -5.92 15.94 11.06
N GLY A 10 -5.74 15.56 12.32
CA GLY A 10 -6.79 15.16 13.26
C GLY A 10 -7.67 13.97 12.86
N LYS A 11 -7.21 12.74 13.12
CA LYS A 11 -8.03 11.55 13.52
C LYS A 11 -7.28 10.20 13.48
N LEU A 12 -5.95 10.15 13.53
CA LEU A 12 -5.20 8.87 13.57
C LEU A 12 -4.92 8.36 14.99
N HIS A 13 -5.77 8.69 15.98
CA HIS A 13 -5.58 8.26 17.38
C HIS A 13 -6.26 6.91 17.71
N ARG A 14 -6.80 6.18 16.73
CA ARG A 14 -7.14 4.76 16.88
C ARG A 14 -6.41 3.98 15.80
N GLY A 15 -5.75 2.90 16.22
CA GLY A 15 -4.75 2.17 15.46
C GLY A 15 -5.16 1.94 14.01
N VAL A 16 -4.32 2.37 13.09
CA VAL A 16 -4.49 2.10 11.67
C VAL A 16 -4.13 0.63 11.44
N LEU A 17 -5.10 -0.14 10.94
CA LEU A 17 -4.86 -1.48 10.43
C LEU A 17 -4.38 -1.35 8.98
N PHE A 18 -3.11 -1.68 8.76
CA PHE A 18 -2.45 -1.63 7.47
C PHE A 18 -2.45 -3.01 6.83
N ARG A 19 -2.95 -3.11 5.59
CA ARG A 19 -2.96 -4.33 4.80
C ARG A 19 -2.11 -4.12 3.55
N HIS A 20 -1.13 -4.99 3.38
CA HIS A 20 -0.26 -5.08 2.22
C HIS A 20 0.14 -6.54 2.01
N ASP A 21 0.75 -6.86 0.86
CA ASP A 21 1.29 -8.17 0.51
C ASP A 21 2.65 -8.44 1.18
N ASN A 22 3.02 -9.71 1.30
CA ASN A 22 4.21 -10.21 2.02
C ASN A 22 5.28 -10.52 0.99
N THR A 23 5.50 -9.58 0.08
CA THR A 23 6.70 -9.59 -0.74
C THR A 23 7.89 -9.16 0.11
N SER A 24 9.09 -9.59 -0.27
CA SER A 24 10.30 -9.36 0.53
C SER A 24 10.59 -7.87 0.76
N ALA A 25 10.25 -7.02 -0.22
CA ALA A 25 10.36 -5.57 -0.14
C ALA A 25 9.53 -4.99 1.02
N HIS A 26 8.28 -5.41 1.14
CA HIS A 26 7.36 -4.96 2.18
C HIS A 26 7.60 -5.62 3.54
N SER A 27 8.28 -6.77 3.56
CA SER A 27 8.69 -7.46 4.79
C SER A 27 10.08 -7.06 5.32
N SER A 28 10.73 -6.08 4.69
CA SER A 28 12.06 -5.61 5.07
C SER A 28 12.09 -4.98 6.48
N ARG A 29 13.29 -4.97 7.08
CA ARG A 29 13.50 -4.40 8.42
C ARG A 29 13.17 -2.90 8.47
N ASN A 30 13.47 -2.17 7.41
CA ASN A 30 13.20 -0.74 7.30
C ASN A 30 11.70 -0.46 7.29
N VAL A 31 10.93 -1.19 6.47
CA VAL A 31 9.47 -1.05 6.41
C VAL A 31 8.83 -1.37 7.77
N LYS A 32 9.24 -2.48 8.42
CA LYS A 32 8.78 -2.83 9.77
C LYS A 32 9.09 -1.75 10.81
N SER A 33 10.25 -1.09 10.72
CA SER A 33 10.62 0.00 11.61
C SER A 33 9.73 1.22 11.43
N ILE A 34 9.43 1.58 10.18
CA ILE A 34 8.57 2.70 9.82
C ILE A 34 7.14 2.46 10.30
N LEU A 35 6.59 1.27 10.06
CA LEU A 35 5.23 0.90 10.50
C LEU A 35 5.07 0.96 12.02
N ARG A 36 6.09 0.52 12.77
CA ARG A 36 6.13 0.68 14.23
C ARG A 36 6.16 2.13 14.68
N ALA A 37 6.98 2.97 14.02
CA ALA A 37 7.06 4.40 14.34
C ALA A 37 5.71 5.12 14.10
N PHE A 38 4.96 4.70 13.08
CA PHE A 38 3.61 5.17 12.82
C PHE A 38 2.53 4.55 13.72
N ARG A 39 2.89 3.55 14.54
CA ARG A 39 1.95 2.77 15.38
C ARG A 39 0.83 2.13 14.56
N TRP A 40 1.17 1.67 13.35
CA TRP A 40 0.24 0.95 12.48
C TRP A 40 0.34 -0.55 12.75
N GLU A 41 -0.80 -1.19 12.91
CA GLU A 41 -0.89 -2.64 13.06
C GLU A 41 -0.99 -3.28 11.69
N VAL A 42 -0.10 -4.23 11.38
CA VAL A 42 -0.13 -4.92 10.09
C VAL A 42 -1.05 -6.12 10.19
N ILE A 43 -2.09 -6.18 9.35
CA ILE A 43 -2.93 -7.36 9.26
C ILE A 43 -2.14 -8.44 8.53
N ARG A 44 -1.83 -9.54 9.24
CA ARG A 44 -1.16 -10.70 8.63
C ARG A 44 -2.03 -11.28 7.52
N HIS A 45 -1.38 -11.70 6.44
CA HIS A 45 -2.04 -12.42 5.35
C HIS A 45 -1.25 -13.70 5.02
N LEU A 46 -1.94 -14.66 4.42
CA LEU A 46 -1.33 -15.89 3.92
C LEU A 46 -0.41 -15.57 2.74
N PRO A 47 0.72 -16.29 2.59
CA PRO A 47 1.56 -16.15 1.40
C PRO A 47 0.73 -16.33 0.12
N TYR A 48 0.89 -15.41 -0.83
CA TYR A 48 0.31 -15.51 -2.19
C TYR A 48 -1.22 -15.66 -2.25
N SER A 49 -1.96 -14.74 -1.62
CA SER A 49 -3.42 -14.61 -1.80
C SER A 49 -3.78 -13.28 -2.49
N PRO A 50 -3.46 -13.11 -3.78
CA PRO A 50 -3.78 -11.89 -4.54
C PRO A 50 -5.30 -11.62 -4.56
N ASP A 51 -6.12 -12.66 -4.49
CA ASP A 51 -7.59 -12.60 -4.45
C ASP A 51 -8.12 -11.89 -3.20
N LEU A 52 -7.31 -11.76 -2.16
CA LEU A 52 -7.68 -11.17 -0.86
C LEU A 52 -7.25 -9.71 -0.71
N ALA A 53 -6.51 -9.14 -1.67
CA ALA A 53 -6.10 -7.76 -1.62
C ALA A 53 -7.19 -6.87 -2.26
N PRO A 54 -7.81 -5.95 -1.51
CA PRO A 54 -8.81 -5.05 -2.08
C PRO A 54 -8.25 -4.17 -3.22
N SER A 55 -6.95 -3.87 -3.20
CA SER A 55 -6.26 -3.17 -4.28
C SER A 55 -6.30 -3.95 -5.59
N ASP A 56 -5.98 -5.24 -5.54
CA ASP A 56 -5.78 -6.07 -6.73
C ASP A 56 -7.12 -6.46 -7.34
N PHE A 57 -8.08 -6.86 -6.49
CA PHE A 57 -9.40 -7.27 -6.95
C PHE A 57 -10.28 -6.12 -7.45
N PHE A 58 -10.23 -4.95 -6.80
CA PHE A 58 -11.15 -3.86 -7.10
C PHE A 58 -10.47 -2.68 -7.79
N LEU A 59 -9.42 -2.12 -7.19
CA LEU A 59 -8.83 -0.88 -7.68
C LEU A 59 -8.09 -1.07 -9.00
N PHE A 60 -7.16 -2.04 -9.07
CA PHE A 60 -6.39 -2.27 -10.29
C PHE A 60 -7.23 -2.85 -11.42
N ARG A 61 -8.27 -3.63 -11.09
CA ARG A 61 -9.27 -4.07 -12.07
C ARG A 61 -9.95 -2.88 -12.75
N LYS A 62 -10.49 -1.95 -11.97
CA LYS A 62 -11.12 -0.72 -12.49
C LYS A 62 -10.15 0.20 -13.20
N LEU A 63 -8.92 0.31 -12.69
CA LEU A 63 -7.87 1.10 -13.33
C LEU A 63 -7.53 0.52 -14.71
N LYS A 64 -7.43 -0.80 -14.83
CA LYS A 64 -7.20 -1.47 -16.11
C LYS A 64 -8.32 -1.19 -17.11
N GLU A 65 -9.58 -1.30 -16.67
CA GLU A 65 -10.74 -0.94 -17.50
C GLU A 65 -10.68 0.52 -17.98
N HIS A 66 -10.25 1.43 -17.10
CA HIS A 66 -10.13 2.86 -17.45
C HIS A 66 -8.97 3.16 -18.41
N LEU A 67 -7.86 2.44 -18.28
CA LEU A 67 -6.66 2.63 -19.11
C LEU A 67 -6.71 1.83 -20.41
N GLU A 68 -7.71 0.97 -20.59
CA GLU A 68 -7.86 0.15 -21.79
C GLU A 68 -8.02 1.05 -23.03
N GLY A 69 -7.17 0.83 -24.02
CA GLY A 69 -7.15 1.62 -25.25
C GLY A 69 -6.50 3.01 -25.15
N ILE A 70 -5.98 3.40 -23.99
CA ILE A 70 -5.22 4.65 -23.84
C ILE A 70 -3.75 4.39 -24.22
N PRO A 71 -3.23 5.01 -25.30
CA PRO A 71 -1.83 4.86 -25.68
C PRO A 71 -0.92 5.54 -24.65
N PHE A 72 0.13 4.84 -24.22
CA PHE A 72 1.16 5.44 -23.39
C PHE A 72 2.17 6.15 -24.29
N GLU A 73 2.30 7.47 -24.14
CA GLU A 73 3.36 8.22 -24.81
C GLU A 73 4.70 7.90 -24.17
N TYR A 74 5.60 7.28 -24.94
CA TYR A 74 6.96 7.01 -24.51
C TYR A 74 7.87 8.17 -24.94
N ASN A 75 8.20 9.04 -23.99
CA ASN A 75 9.19 10.10 -24.18
C ASN A 75 10.53 9.58 -23.63
N GLY A 76 11.33 9.01 -24.52
CA GLY A 76 12.69 8.53 -24.24
C GLY A 76 13.67 9.65 -23.89
#